data_AF-A0A0A9WWY4-F1
#
_entry.id   AF-A0A0A9WWY4-F1
#
_cell.length_a   1.000
_cell.length_b   1.000
_cell.length_c   1.000
_cell.angle_alpha   90.00
_cell.angle_beta   90.00
_cell.angle_gamma   90.00
#
_symmetry.space_group_name_H-M   'P 1'
#
loop_
_entity.id
_entity.type
_entity.pdbx_description
1 polymer ?
#
loop_
_entity_poly.entity_id
_entity_poly.type
_entity_poly.pdbx_seq_one_letter_code
_entity_poly.pdbx_strand_id
1 'polypeptide(L)'
;DFVQTGRDKRYNLTCLLRGPGEAVVTSSYMTANSGSPIPIEYLPAENSLSSRVRLLILFQGRPTNTIAVGDPLTFRLEAQDGYNYATDIFATNVIARDPYSGRSVQLIDRYGCPVDNYVFPGLDRSREGDGLEARFNAFKIPESNFLVFEATVRTCREGCTPAY
;
A
#
# COMPACT_ATOMS: atom_id res chain seq x y z
N ASP A 1 39.37 38.24 -13.22
CA ASP A 1 40.24 37.59 -12.22
C ASP A 1 39.46 37.16 -11.01
N PHE A 2 39.43 35.85 -10.75
CA PHE A 2 38.97 35.27 -9.48
C PHE A 2 40.20 34.68 -8.80
N VAL A 3 40.84 35.44 -7.92
CA VAL A 3 42.05 35.01 -7.20
C VAL A 3 41.64 33.98 -6.15
N GLN A 4 42.07 32.73 -6.33
CA GLN A 4 41.91 31.65 -5.36
C GLN A 4 43.04 31.67 -4.34
N THR A 5 42.72 31.49 -3.06
CA THR A 5 43.69 31.50 -1.95
C THR A 5 43.75 30.13 -1.27
N GLY A 6 44.84 29.84 -0.54
CA GLY A 6 45.03 28.56 0.16
C GLY A 6 44.03 28.28 1.30
N ARG A 7 43.11 29.21 1.57
CA ARG A 7 41.99 29.02 2.51
C ARG A 7 40.70 28.59 1.82
N ASP A 8 40.68 28.55 0.49
CA ASP A 8 39.48 28.24 -0.29
C ASP A 8 39.20 26.74 -0.19
N LYS A 9 38.04 26.41 0.38
CA LYS A 9 37.58 25.03 0.54
C LYS A 9 36.40 24.80 -0.37
N ARG A 10 36.53 23.83 -1.28
CA ARG A 10 35.42 23.34 -2.09
C ARG A 10 34.80 22.15 -1.38
N TYR A 11 33.56 22.30 -0.94
CA TYR A 11 32.78 21.20 -0.38
C TYR A 11 31.88 20.63 -1.47
N ASN A 12 31.97 19.32 -1.69
CA ASN A 12 31.03 18.62 -2.54
C ASN A 12 29.85 18.16 -1.67
N LEU A 13 28.85 19.02 -1.55
CA LEU A 13 27.67 18.74 -0.73
C LEU A 13 26.66 17.97 -1.58
N THR A 14 26.50 16.68 -1.30
CA THR A 14 25.40 15.88 -1.84
C THR A 14 24.32 15.79 -0.78
N CYS A 15 23.22 16.53 -0.95
CA CYS A 15 22.03 16.34 -0.12
C CYS A 15 21.17 15.22 -0.70
N LEU A 16 21.03 14.11 0.02
CA LEU A 16 19.97 13.14 -0.22
C LEU A 16 18.70 13.64 0.49
N LEU A 17 17.73 14.11 -0.28
CA LEU A 17 16.37 14.32 0.22
C LEU A 17 15.74 12.95 0.51
N ARG A 18 15.90 12.45 1.74
CA ARG A 18 14.97 11.46 2.30
C ARG A 18 13.73 12.19 2.78
N GLY A 19 12.89 12.58 1.82
CA GLY A 19 11.55 13.10 2.10
C GLY A 19 10.57 11.98 2.46
N PRO A 20 9.44 12.30 3.10
CA PRO A 20 8.30 11.42 3.28
C PRO A 20 7.63 11.24 1.91
N GLY A 21 8.25 10.45 1.03
CA GLY A 21 7.71 10.22 -0.29
C GLY A 21 6.47 9.38 -0.16
N GLU A 22 5.31 9.94 -0.50
CA GLU A 22 4.13 9.15 -0.83
C GLU A 22 4.55 8.02 -1.76
N ALA A 23 4.24 6.80 -1.36
CA ALA A 23 4.59 5.62 -2.13
C ALA A 23 3.33 4.82 -2.39
N VAL A 24 3.15 4.46 -3.65
CA VAL A 24 2.08 3.57 -4.07
C VAL A 24 2.53 2.14 -3.81
N VAL A 25 1.81 1.44 -2.95
CA VAL A 25 2.04 0.03 -2.64
C VAL A 25 0.90 -0.80 -3.21
N THR A 26 1.26 -1.93 -3.79
CA THR A 26 0.34 -2.78 -4.55
C THR A 26 0.36 -4.19 -3.98
N SER A 27 -0.80 -4.81 -3.84
CA SER A 27 -0.92 -6.22 -3.46
C SER A 27 -0.46 -7.14 -4.57
N SER A 28 -0.26 -8.42 -4.23
CA SER A 28 -0.27 -9.49 -5.24
C SER A 28 -1.60 -9.50 -6.01
N TYR A 29 -1.58 -10.08 -7.21
CA TYR A 29 -2.79 -10.38 -7.97
C TYR A 29 -3.70 -11.33 -7.18
N MET A 30 -4.97 -10.94 -7.08
CA MET A 30 -6.03 -11.76 -6.52
C MET A 30 -6.86 -12.41 -7.61
N THR A 31 -7.13 -13.69 -7.45
CA THR A 31 -8.11 -14.44 -8.23
C THR A 31 -9.40 -14.55 -7.44
N ALA A 32 -10.45 -13.90 -7.94
CA ALA A 32 -11.81 -14.01 -7.41
C ALA A 32 -12.48 -15.22 -8.07
N ASN A 33 -12.33 -16.40 -7.47
CA ASN A 33 -12.74 -17.64 -8.11
C ASN A 33 -14.27 -17.80 -8.10
N SER A 34 -14.86 -18.05 -9.29
CA SER A 34 -16.21 -18.64 -9.44
C SER A 34 -16.14 -20.12 -9.87
N GLY A 35 -14.94 -20.70 -9.97
CA GLY A 35 -14.70 -22.05 -10.46
C GLY A 35 -13.54 -22.10 -11.46
N SER A 36 -12.48 -22.83 -11.09
CA SER A 36 -11.26 -23.13 -11.85
C SER A 36 -10.15 -22.04 -11.89
N PRO A 37 -8.94 -22.33 -11.34
CA PRO A 37 -7.81 -21.41 -11.42
C PRO A 37 -7.16 -21.46 -12.81
N ILE A 38 -7.06 -20.31 -13.47
CA ILE A 38 -6.21 -20.14 -14.66
C ILE A 38 -4.88 -19.56 -14.17
N PRO A 39 -3.73 -20.21 -14.45
CA PRO A 39 -2.44 -19.66 -14.06
C PRO A 39 -2.12 -18.47 -14.98
N ILE A 40 -1.94 -17.28 -14.41
CA ILE A 40 -1.44 -16.15 -15.18
C ILE A 40 0.09 -16.20 -15.17
N GLU A 41 0.63 -16.31 -16.37
CA GLU A 41 2.00 -16.00 -16.75
C GLU A 41 2.47 -14.69 -16.09
N TYR A 42 3.61 -14.76 -15.41
CA TYR A 42 4.25 -13.66 -14.68
C TYR A 42 4.25 -12.35 -15.50
N LEU A 43 3.33 -11.44 -15.19
CA LEU A 43 3.58 -10.04 -15.48
C LEU A 43 4.64 -9.58 -14.47
N PRO A 44 5.76 -8.99 -14.94
CA PRO A 44 6.82 -8.54 -14.06
C PRO A 44 6.22 -7.58 -13.04
N ALA A 45 6.67 -7.69 -11.79
CA ALA A 45 6.33 -6.74 -10.75
C ALA A 45 6.53 -5.33 -11.31
N GLU A 46 5.45 -4.57 -11.47
CA GLU A 46 5.57 -3.16 -11.78
C GLU A 46 6.54 -2.59 -10.76
N ASN A 47 7.52 -1.85 -11.27
CA ASN A 47 8.64 -1.29 -10.55
C ASN A 47 8.10 -0.35 -9.45
N SER A 48 7.64 -0.91 -8.34
CA SER A 48 7.16 -0.15 -7.21
C SER A 48 8.39 0.49 -6.62
N LEU A 49 8.46 1.82 -6.74
CA LEU A 49 9.39 2.63 -5.97
C LEU A 49 9.34 2.11 -4.54
N SER A 50 10.43 1.48 -4.12
CA SER A 50 10.55 0.72 -2.88
C SER A 50 10.09 1.58 -1.70
N SER A 51 8.80 1.51 -1.40
CA SER A 51 8.29 1.88 -0.11
C SER A 51 8.84 0.85 0.85
N ARG A 52 9.33 1.29 2.01
CA ARG A 52 9.59 0.38 3.13
C ARG A 52 8.29 -0.16 3.74
N VAL A 53 7.19 -0.15 2.99
CA VAL A 53 5.88 -0.64 3.38
C VAL A 53 5.45 -1.66 2.34
N ARG A 54 4.99 -2.81 2.81
CA ARG A 54 4.44 -3.91 2.05
C ARG A 54 2.93 -3.98 2.30
N LEU A 55 2.18 -4.14 1.22
CA LEU A 55 0.75 -4.45 1.28
C LEU A 55 0.56 -5.97 1.21
N LEU A 56 -0.14 -6.50 2.20
CA LEU A 56 -0.52 -7.90 2.31
C LEU A 56 -2.03 -8.02 2.44
N ILE A 57 -2.57 -9.05 1.82
CA ILE A 57 -3.95 -9.47 2.06
C ILE A 57 -3.91 -10.85 2.68
N LEU A 58 -4.54 -10.97 3.84
CA LEU A 58 -4.50 -12.17 4.65
C LEU A 58 -5.88 -12.80 4.70
N PHE A 59 -5.95 -14.11 4.52
CA PHE A 59 -7.09 -14.92 4.87
C PHE A 59 -6.72 -15.74 6.10
N GLN A 60 -7.47 -15.60 7.19
CA GLN A 60 -7.17 -16.27 8.46
C GLN A 60 -5.72 -16.06 8.95
N GLY A 61 -5.17 -14.86 8.72
CA GLY A 61 -3.80 -14.49 9.11
C GLY A 61 -2.69 -14.98 8.17
N ARG A 62 -3.03 -15.61 7.03
CA ARG A 62 -2.04 -16.09 6.05
C ARG A 62 -2.18 -15.34 4.72
N PRO A 63 -1.08 -14.92 4.08
CA PRO A 63 -1.13 -14.33 2.74
C PRO A 63 -1.85 -15.24 1.76
N THR A 64 -2.81 -14.68 1.03
CA THR A 64 -3.56 -15.39 -0.01
C THR A 64 -3.54 -14.63 -1.33
N ASN A 65 -3.63 -15.37 -2.43
CA ASN A 65 -3.83 -14.83 -3.78
C ASN A 65 -5.18 -15.27 -4.37
N THR A 66 -5.99 -16.01 -3.61
CA THR A 66 -7.29 -16.56 -4.02
C THR A 66 -8.33 -16.16 -3.01
N ILE A 67 -9.45 -15.62 -3.48
CA ILE A 67 -10.55 -15.13 -2.64
C ILE A 67 -11.89 -15.58 -3.22
N ALA A 68 -12.85 -15.88 -2.35
CA ALA A 68 -14.25 -16.06 -2.68
C ALA A 68 -15.06 -14.87 -2.12
N VAL A 69 -16.14 -14.49 -2.80
CA VAL A 69 -16.99 -13.38 -2.33
C VAL A 69 -17.55 -13.71 -0.95
N GLY A 70 -17.39 -12.79 0.00
CA GLY A 70 -17.78 -12.96 1.40
C GLY A 70 -16.69 -13.50 2.32
N ASP A 71 -15.52 -13.89 1.79
CA ASP A 71 -14.40 -14.33 2.63
C ASP A 71 -13.95 -13.21 3.60
N PRO A 72 -13.75 -13.50 4.89
CA PRO A 72 -13.20 -12.54 5.83
C PRO A 72 -11.69 -12.35 5.56
N LEU A 73 -11.33 -11.20 4.99
CA LEU A 73 -9.97 -10.83 4.67
C LEU A 73 -9.45 -9.73 5.59
N THR A 74 -8.14 -9.71 5.77
CA THR A 74 -7.44 -8.61 6.41
C THR A 74 -6.56 -7.92 5.39
N PHE A 75 -6.81 -6.64 5.15
CA PHE A 75 -5.89 -5.76 4.47
C PHE A 75 -4.84 -5.31 5.47
N ARG A 76 -3.55 -5.53 5.18
CA ARG A 76 -2.46 -5.20 6.09
C ARG A 76 -1.35 -4.44 5.39
N LEU A 77 -0.96 -3.32 5.98
CA LEU A 77 0.23 -2.55 5.62
C LEU A 77 1.25 -2.76 6.71
N GLU A 78 2.31 -3.49 6.40
CA GLU A 78 3.45 -3.73 7.29
C GLU A 78 4.66 -3.03 6.74
N ALA A 79 5.57 -2.62 7.60
CA ALA A 79 6.76 -1.97 7.15
C ALA A 79 8.01 -2.86 7.28
N GLN A 80 8.88 -2.83 6.26
CA GLN A 80 9.95 -3.82 6.01
C GLN A 80 11.23 -3.52 6.82
N ASP A 81 11.79 -4.58 7.42
CA ASP A 81 13.11 -4.75 8.07
C ASP A 81 13.72 -3.57 8.87
N GLY A 82 13.84 -3.78 10.20
CA GLY A 82 14.84 -3.14 11.06
C GLY A 82 14.68 -1.66 11.36
N TYR A 83 13.71 -0.99 10.72
CA TYR A 83 13.26 0.33 11.14
C TYR A 83 12.28 0.15 12.30
N ASN A 84 12.79 0.24 13.54
CA ASN A 84 11.94 0.48 14.70
C ASN A 84 11.03 1.69 14.39
N TYR A 85 9.72 1.45 14.22
CA TYR A 85 8.74 2.46 13.85
C TYR A 85 8.46 3.40 15.02
N ALA A 86 9.36 4.36 15.22
CA ALA A 86 9.02 5.61 15.91
C ALA A 86 8.16 6.54 15.00
N THR A 87 7.69 6.06 13.84
CA THR A 87 6.98 6.84 12.82
C THR A 87 5.66 6.16 12.47
N ASP A 88 4.55 6.87 12.63
CA ASP A 88 3.23 6.40 12.20
C ASP A 88 3.14 6.30 10.67
N ILE A 89 2.29 5.40 10.20
CA ILE A 89 1.96 5.19 8.79
C ILE A 89 0.53 5.70 8.56
N PHE A 90 0.32 6.36 7.41
CA PHE A 90 -1.01 6.77 6.97
C PHE A 90 -1.23 6.31 5.54
N ALA A 91 -2.42 5.80 5.23
CA ALA A 91 -2.76 5.37 3.88
C ALA A 91 -3.99 6.14 3.36
N THR A 92 -3.94 6.44 2.08
CA THR A 92 -4.95 7.19 1.32
C THR A 92 -5.10 6.53 -0.04
N ASN A 93 -6.17 6.89 -0.77
CA ASN A 93 -6.40 6.40 -2.13
C ASN A 93 -6.28 4.87 -2.22
N VAL A 94 -6.99 4.15 -1.36
CA VAL A 94 -7.04 2.69 -1.47
C VAL A 94 -8.01 2.34 -2.59
N ILE A 95 -7.52 1.66 -3.62
CA ILE A 95 -8.24 1.34 -4.83
C ILE A 95 -8.13 -0.15 -5.09
N ALA A 96 -9.24 -0.81 -5.39
CA ALA A 96 -9.25 -2.13 -5.98
C ALA A 96 -9.39 -2.00 -7.50
N ARG A 97 -8.43 -2.51 -8.27
CA ARG A 97 -8.40 -2.41 -9.73
C ARG A 97 -8.30 -3.78 -10.38
N ASP A 98 -9.05 -3.98 -11.46
CA ASP A 98 -8.82 -5.08 -12.40
C ASP A 98 -7.65 -4.71 -13.33
N PRO A 99 -6.54 -5.45 -13.31
CA PRO A 99 -5.35 -5.13 -14.11
C PRO A 99 -5.58 -5.25 -15.62
N TYR A 100 -6.63 -5.96 -16.08
CA TYR A 100 -6.88 -6.19 -17.50
C TYR A 100 -7.90 -5.22 -18.09
N SER A 101 -9.03 -5.03 -17.40
CA SER A 101 -10.10 -4.16 -17.90
C SER A 101 -9.90 -2.69 -17.51
N GLY A 102 -9.01 -2.41 -16.55
CA GLY A 102 -8.82 -1.07 -15.98
C GLY A 102 -9.99 -0.61 -15.10
N ARG A 103 -11.01 -1.45 -14.88
CA ARG A 103 -12.10 -1.16 -13.95
C ARG A 103 -11.56 -1.03 -12.54
N SER A 104 -12.01 -0.03 -11.81
CA SER A 104 -11.55 0.24 -10.45
C SER A 104 -12.67 0.65 -9.53
N VAL A 105 -12.54 0.29 -8.26
CA VAL A 105 -13.42 0.70 -7.17
C VAL A 105 -12.58 1.41 -6.12
N GLN A 106 -12.98 2.63 -5.78
CA GLN A 106 -12.33 3.40 -4.72
C GLN A 106 -12.88 2.96 -3.37
N LEU A 107 -11.99 2.55 -2.46
CA LEU A 107 -12.32 2.07 -1.12
C LEU A 107 -12.06 3.14 -0.07
N ILE A 108 -10.90 3.81 -0.18
CA ILE A 108 -10.53 4.96 0.66
C ILE A 108 -10.24 6.14 -0.26
N ASP A 109 -10.73 7.31 0.12
CA ASP A 109 -10.53 8.54 -0.63
C ASP A 109 -9.12 9.14 -0.46
N ARG A 110 -8.90 10.32 -1.07
CA ARG A 110 -7.64 11.06 -0.98
C ARG A 110 -7.36 11.64 0.41
N TYR A 111 -8.38 11.74 1.26
CA TYR A 111 -8.29 12.27 2.62
C TYR A 111 -8.06 11.16 3.66
N GLY A 112 -8.24 9.90 3.28
CA GLY A 112 -8.10 8.74 4.17
C GLY A 112 -9.44 8.24 4.73
N CYS A 113 -10.57 8.72 4.20
CA CYS A 113 -11.91 8.32 4.64
C CYS A 113 -12.45 7.15 3.79
N PRO A 114 -13.07 6.13 4.41
CA PRO A 114 -13.71 5.05 3.68
C PRO A 114 -14.91 5.59 2.88
N VAL A 115 -15.00 5.20 1.60
CA VAL A 115 -16.13 5.58 0.74
C VAL A 115 -17.41 4.85 1.17
N ASP A 116 -17.28 3.58 1.54
CA ASP A 116 -18.36 2.76 2.08
C ASP A 116 -17.81 1.85 3.19
N ASN A 117 -18.16 2.16 4.44
CA ASN A 117 -17.71 1.44 5.62
C ASN A 117 -18.24 0.00 5.72
N TYR A 118 -19.29 -0.36 4.97
CA TYR A 118 -19.77 -1.74 4.89
C TYR A 118 -18.93 -2.62 3.98
N VAL A 119 -18.33 -2.03 2.93
CA VAL A 119 -17.48 -2.75 1.97
C VAL A 119 -16.03 -2.76 2.44
N PHE A 120 -15.51 -1.62 2.88
CA PHE A 120 -14.14 -1.49 3.34
C PHE A 120 -14.06 -0.43 4.46
N PRO A 121 -13.75 -0.84 5.70
CA PRO A 121 -13.65 0.11 6.80
C PRO A 121 -12.34 0.91 6.74
N GLY A 122 -12.26 1.93 7.60
CA GLY A 122 -11.00 2.64 7.84
C GLY A 122 -9.88 1.71 8.33
N LEU A 123 -8.64 2.14 8.12
CA LEU A 123 -7.45 1.42 8.55
C LEU A 123 -7.13 1.74 10.01
N ASP A 124 -7.07 0.70 10.84
CA ASP A 124 -6.71 0.79 12.25
C ASP A 124 -5.24 0.40 12.47
N ARG A 125 -4.67 0.78 13.62
CA ARG A 125 -3.34 0.29 14.00
C ARG A 125 -3.36 -1.23 14.18
N SER A 126 -2.41 -1.92 13.56
CA SER A 126 -2.24 -3.35 13.72
C SER A 126 -1.92 -3.70 15.17
N ARG A 127 -2.48 -4.82 15.65
CA ARG A 127 -2.26 -5.30 17.02
C ARG A 127 -0.80 -5.64 17.32
N GLU A 128 -0.03 -5.98 16.29
CA GLU A 128 1.39 -6.27 16.39
C GLU A 128 2.25 -4.99 16.44
N GLY A 129 1.66 -3.80 16.28
CA GLY A 129 2.34 -2.51 16.42
C GLY A 129 3.11 -2.05 15.19
N ASP A 130 3.33 -2.93 14.22
CA ASP A 130 4.23 -2.70 13.08
C ASP A 130 3.50 -2.22 11.80
N GLY A 131 2.28 -1.67 11.92
CA GLY A 131 1.52 -1.31 10.72
C GLY A 131 0.07 -0.88 10.91
N LEU A 132 -0.64 -0.84 9.78
CA LEU A 132 -2.08 -0.61 9.69
C LEU A 132 -2.81 -1.87 9.22
N GLU A 133 -3.99 -2.15 9.74
CA GLU A 133 -4.85 -3.24 9.31
C GLU A 133 -6.32 -2.84 9.22
N ALA A 134 -7.05 -3.43 8.28
CA ALA A 134 -8.50 -3.36 8.18
C ALA A 134 -9.06 -4.73 7.86
N ARG A 135 -10.18 -5.09 8.49
CA ARG A 135 -10.89 -6.34 8.22
C ARG A 135 -12.09 -6.05 7.33
N PHE A 136 -12.21 -6.77 6.23
CA PHE A 136 -13.27 -6.56 5.26
C PHE A 136 -13.73 -7.89 4.67
N ASN A 137 -14.93 -7.91 4.11
CA ASN A 137 -15.43 -9.07 3.39
C ASN A 137 -15.01 -8.95 1.91
N ALA A 138 -14.46 -10.03 1.37
CA ALA A 138 -14.04 -10.09 -0.01
C ALA A 138 -15.21 -9.76 -0.95
N PHE A 139 -14.92 -8.92 -1.95
CA PHE A 139 -15.85 -8.54 -3.00
C PHE A 139 -15.22 -8.78 -4.36
N LYS A 140 -16.04 -8.75 -5.41
CA LYS A 140 -15.57 -8.81 -6.80
C LYS A 140 -16.08 -7.60 -7.58
N ILE A 141 -15.27 -7.12 -8.51
CA ILE A 141 -15.70 -6.15 -9.51
C ILE A 141 -16.55 -6.92 -10.55
N PRO A 142 -17.73 -6.42 -10.96
CA PRO A 142 -18.54 -7.08 -11.98
C PRO A 142 -17.74 -7.37 -13.25
N GLU A 143 -17.86 -8.61 -13.76
CA GLU A 143 -17.18 -9.11 -14.97
C GLU A 143 -15.64 -9.20 -14.87
N SER A 144 -15.07 -8.96 -13.69
CA SER A 144 -13.63 -9.11 -13.43
C SER A 144 -13.37 -10.34 -12.57
N ASN A 145 -12.45 -11.20 -13.02
CA ASN A 145 -11.98 -12.36 -12.26
C ASN A 145 -10.68 -12.08 -11.50
N PHE A 146 -10.04 -10.94 -11.79
CA PHE A 146 -8.78 -10.52 -11.20
C PHE A 146 -8.94 -9.18 -10.52
N LEU A 147 -8.27 -9.04 -9.38
CA LEU A 147 -8.31 -7.82 -8.58
C LEU A 147 -6.92 -7.58 -7.99
N VAL A 148 -6.53 -6.32 -7.94
CA VAL A 148 -5.29 -5.86 -7.32
C VAL A 148 -5.65 -4.70 -6.42
N PHE A 149 -5.13 -4.70 -5.20
CA PHE A 149 -5.28 -3.56 -4.32
C PHE A 149 -4.08 -2.64 -4.44
N GLU A 150 -4.34 -1.36 -4.55
CA GLU A 150 -3.36 -0.28 -4.59
C GLU A 150 -3.66 0.68 -3.45
N ALA A 151 -2.64 1.17 -2.76
CA ALA A 151 -2.78 2.16 -1.71
C ALA A 151 -1.64 3.18 -1.76
N THR A 152 -1.96 4.45 -1.53
CA THR A 152 -0.96 5.51 -1.38
C THR A 152 -0.59 5.64 0.09
N VAL A 153 0.66 5.32 0.44
CA VAL A 153 1.15 5.32 1.81
C VAL A 153 2.08 6.49 2.06
N ARG A 154 1.91 7.11 3.22
CA ARG A 154 2.67 8.25 3.74
C ARG A 154 3.26 7.86 5.09
N THR A 155 4.49 8.26 5.37
CA THR A 155 5.14 8.05 6.67
C THR A 155 5.25 9.38 7.41
N CYS A 156 4.82 9.41 8.68
CA CYS A 156 4.81 10.62 9.51
C CYS A 156 5.83 10.49 10.64
N ARG A 157 6.69 11.51 10.82
CA ARG A 157 7.72 11.51 11.89
C ARG A 157 7.18 11.79 13.29
N GLU A 158 6.14 12.61 13.41
CA GLU A 158 5.58 13.06 14.71
C GLU A 158 4.18 12.49 14.98
N GLY A 159 3.88 11.37 14.34
CA GLY A 159 2.53 10.81 14.29
C GLY A 159 1.71 11.34 13.13
N CYS A 160 0.78 10.54 12.63
CA CYS A 160 -0.14 10.96 11.58
C CYS A 160 -1.44 11.46 12.21
N THR A 161 -1.98 12.59 11.73
CA THR A 161 -3.34 12.99 12.12
C THR A 161 -4.33 12.05 11.47
N PRO A 162 -5.31 11.51 12.22
CA PRO A 162 -6.38 10.72 11.62
C PRO A 162 -7.16 11.56 10.60
N ALA A 163 -7.73 10.89 9.59
CA ALA A 163 -8.59 11.54 8.62
C ALA A 163 -9.76 12.23 9.34
N TYR A 164 -10.12 13.44 8.90
CA TYR A 164 -11.16 14.29 9.49
C TYR A 164 -12.48 14.16 8.73
#